data_AF-A0A9D1VCJ9-F1
#
_entry.id   AF-A0A9D1VCJ9-F1
#
_cell.length_a   1.000
_cell.length_b   1.000
_cell.length_c   1.000
_cell.angle_alpha   90.00
_cell.angle_beta   90.00
_cell.angle_gamma   90.00
#
_symmetry.space_group_name_H-M   'P 1'
#
loop_
_entity.id
_entity.type
_entity.pdbx_description
1 polymer ?
#
loop_
_entity_poly.entity_id
_entity_poly.type
_entity_poly.pdbx_seq_one_letter_code
_entity_poly.pdbx_strand_id
1 'polypeptide(L)' 'MIAEARERGARRLVLDTNSRLTSAIRLYRRCGFVDIPLDKSPFSRTDRRMSLDLR' A
#
# COMPACT_ATOMS: atom_id res chain seq x y z
N MET A 1 5.34 2.69 -11.58
CA MET A 1 4.88 1.70 -10.57
C MET A 1 3.42 1.30 -10.75
N ILE A 2 2.42 2.17 -10.58
CA ILE A 2 0.99 1.77 -10.75
C ILE A 2 0.66 1.45 -12.22
N ALA A 3 1.08 2.30 -13.16
CA ALA A 3 0.86 2.06 -14.59
C ALA A 3 1.51 0.75 -15.05
N GLU A 4 2.78 0.55 -14.72
CA GLU A 4 3.51 -0.68 -15.02
C GLU A 4 2.88 -1.93 -14.37
N ALA A 5 2.35 -1.83 -13.14
CA ALA A 5 1.65 -2.93 -12.51
C ALA A 5 0.36 -3.31 -13.28
N ARG A 6 -0.36 -2.30 -13.78
CA ARG A 6 -1.53 -2.52 -14.66
C ARG A 6 -1.13 -3.16 -15.99
N GLU A 7 -0.07 -2.68 -16.61
CA GLU A 7 0.47 -3.25 -17.86
C GLU A 7 0.90 -4.71 -17.70
N ARG A 8 1.44 -5.07 -16.53
CA ARG A 8 1.79 -6.45 -16.18
C ARG A 8 0.59 -7.31 -15.75
N GLY A 9 -0.64 -6.79 -15.83
CA GLY A 9 -1.86 -7.50 -15.46
C GLY A 9 -2.04 -7.74 -13.96
N ALA A 10 -1.34 -6.98 -13.11
CA ALA A 10 -1.48 -7.09 -11.67
C ALA A 10 -2.89 -6.63 -11.25
N ARG A 11 -3.54 -7.41 -10.38
CA ARG A 11 -4.90 -7.11 -9.89
C ARG A 11 -4.92 -6.25 -8.63
N ARG A 12 -3.80 -6.23 -7.90
CA ARG A 12 -3.66 -5.57 -6.61
C ARG A 12 -2.22 -5.17 -6.34
N LEU A 13 -2.03 -3.99 -5.76
CA LEU A 13 -0.78 -3.55 -5.16
C LEU A 13 -0.91 -3.59 -3.65
N VAL A 14 0.15 -4.01 -2.97
CA VAL A 14 0.27 -3.99 -1.51
C VAL A 14 1.55 -3.25 -1.15
N LEU A 15 1.46 -2.35 -0.17
CA LEU A 15 2.63 -1.66 0.38
C LEU A 15 2.60 -1.72 1.91
N ASP A 16 3.78 -1.85 2.49
CA ASP A 16 4.01 -1.71 3.93
C ASP A 16 4.57 -0.31 4.20
N THR A 17 4.03 0.37 5.21
CA THR A 17 4.41 1.72 5.60
C THR A 17 4.44 1.86 7.12
N ASN A 18 4.85 3.03 7.61
CA ASN A 18 4.83 3.37 9.02
C ASN A 18 3.76 4.44 9.28
N SER A 19 2.96 4.26 10.33
CA SER A 19 1.88 5.16 10.75
C SER A 19 2.34 6.60 11.00
N ARG A 20 3.61 6.81 11.35
CA ARG A 20 4.25 8.12 11.54
C ARG A 20 4.46 8.89 10.23
N LEU A 21 4.44 8.22 9.07
CA LEU A 21 4.56 8.83 7.75
C LEU A 21 3.22 9.39 7.27
N THR A 22 2.63 10.29 8.06
CA THR A 22 1.29 10.84 7.85
C THR A 22 1.08 11.46 6.46
N SER A 23 2.08 12.17 5.93
CA SER A 23 2.05 12.75 4.58
C SER A 23 1.96 11.69 3.49
N ALA A 24 2.71 10.59 3.62
CA ALA A 24 2.70 9.49 2.66
C ALA A 24 1.36 8.74 2.70
N ILE A 25 0.84 8.47 3.91
CA ILE A 25 -0.46 7.81 4.09
C ILE A 25 -1.59 8.62 3.43
N ARG A 26 -1.58 9.95 3.59
CA ARG A 26 -2.56 10.83 2.92
C ARG A 26 -2.46 10.75 1.40
N LEU A 27 -1.24 10.68 0.85
CA LEU A 27 -1.02 10.51 -0.58
C LEU A 27 -1.59 9.17 -1.06
N TYR A 28 -1.27 8.06 -0.39
CA TYR A 28 -1.75 6.74 -0.78
C TYR A 28 -3.28 6.65 -0.74
N ARG A 29 -3.92 7.21 0.29
CA ARG A 29 -5.39 7.27 0.36
C ARG A 29 -6.00 8.03 -0.81
N ARG A 30 -5.40 9.15 -1.24
CA ARG A 30 -5.85 9.87 -2.45
C ARG A 30 -5.66 9.06 -3.73
N CYS A 31 -4.66 8.20 -3.78
CA CYS A 31 -4.45 7.26 -4.88
C CYS A 31 -5.40 6.04 -4.82
N GLY A 32 -6.28 5.94 -3.83
CA GLY A 32 -7.25 4.84 -3.68
C GLY A 32 -6.77 3.66 -2.83
N PHE A 33 -5.61 3.79 -2.15
CA PHE A 33 -5.16 2.74 -1.24
C PHE A 33 -6.04 2.70 0.02
N VAL A 34 -6.34 1.48 0.47
CA VAL A 34 -7.10 1.18 1.69
C VAL A 34 -6.23 0.43 2.70
N ASP A 35 -6.47 0.68 3.99
CA ASP A 35 -5.81 -0.05 5.07
C ASP A 35 -6.24 -1.53 5.06
N ILE A 36 -5.29 -2.46 5.20
CA ILE A 36 -5.55 -3.91 5.33
C ILE A 36 -4.81 -4.48 6.55
N PRO A 37 -5.26 -5.63 7.11
CA PRO A 37 -4.59 -6.27 8.24
C PRO A 37 -3.10 -6.52 7.97
N LEU A 38 -2.29 -6.29 9.01
CA LEU A 38 -0.86 -6.57 9.00
C LEU A 38 -0.63 -7.92 9.69
N ASP A 39 -0.60 -9.01 8.92
CA ASP A 39 -0.55 -10.35 9.51
C ASP A 39 0.85 -10.66 10.10
N LYS A 40 1.92 -10.33 9.37
CA LYS A 40 3.32 -10.31 9.82
C LYS A 40 4.12 -9.37 8.90
N SER A 41 4.83 -8.40 9.47
CA SER A 41 5.88 -7.72 8.73
C SER A 41 7.24 -8.27 9.15
N PRO A 42 8.12 -8.65 8.20
CA PRO A 42 9.52 -8.95 8.51
C PRO A 42 10.29 -7.69 8.95
N PHE A 43 9.72 -6.50 8.82
CA PHE A 43 10.34 -5.23 9.15
C PHE A 43 9.84 -4.68 10.49
N SER A 44 10.75 -4.53 11.45
CA SER A 44 10.48 -4.04 12.82
C SER A 44 9.90 -2.61 12.89
N ARG A 45 9.90 -1.88 11.78
CA ARG A 45 9.47 -0.47 11.70
C ARG A 45 8.21 -0.26 10.85
N THR A 46 7.59 -1.29 10.31
CA THR A 46 6.32 -1.14 9.56
C THR A 46 5.18 -1.64 10.43
N ASP A 47 4.22 -0.77 10.69
CA ASP A 47 3.06 -1.05 11.54
C ASP A 47 1.74 -0.89 10.77
N ARG A 48 1.81 -0.61 9.46
CA ARG A 48 0.64 -0.40 8.60
C ARG A 48 0.86 -1.00 7.23
N ARG A 49 -0.16 -1.71 6.73
CA ARG A 49 -0.22 -2.24 5.37
C ARG A 49 -1.41 -1.63 4.63
N MET A 50 -1.20 -1.29 3.37
CA MET A 50 -2.26 -0.75 2.52
C MET A 50 -2.30 -1.47 1.19
N SER A 51 -3.48 -1.57 0.59
CA SER A 51 -3.66 -2.14 -0.75
C SER A 51 -4.42 -1.23 -1.69
N LEU A 52 -4.09 -1.29 -2.97
CA LEU A 52 -4.86 -0.69 -4.06
C LEU A 52 -5.28 -1.79 -5.02
N ASP A 53 -6.59 -1.93 -5.23
CA ASP A 53 -7.10 -2.79 -6.30
C ASP A 53 -6.91 -2.06 -7.65
N LEU A 54 -6.38 -2.78 -8.63
CA LEU A 54 -6.06 -2.26 -9.97
C LEU A 54 -7.07 -2.67 -11.04
N ARG A 55 -8.25 -3.15 -10.61
CA ARG A 55 -9.35 -3.56 -11.49
C ARG A 55 -9.76 -2.44 -12.44
#